data_AF-G3B0L9-F1
#
_entry.id   AF-G3B0L9-F1
#
_cell.length_a   1.000
_cell.length_b   1.000
_cell.length_c   1.000
_cell.angle_alpha   90.00
_cell.angle_beta   90.00
_cell.angle_gamma   90.00
#
_symmetry.space_group_name_H-M   'P 1'
#
loop_
_entity.id
_entity.type
_entity.pdbx_description
1 polymer ?
#
loop_
_entity_poly.entity_id
_entity_poly.type
_entity_poly.pdbx_seq_one_letter_code
_entity_poly.pdbx_strand_id
1 'polypeptide(L)'
;MTSIEKLLNGDLDLYDVLEVHHAAPDIAIKRQYRKLALKYHPDKNPAPEAVDQFQLLSTIYEILSNPTTRNDYDRIRSYKNEKHVQSQALDEHTKRFKEELLRAEQNNKTHGVDIYNKVSREFETSNQNIELLREQGLKKRRVLESEKLKPKFSPVYVSYKDLVIPQIIDLRDSGTTKVVVKWKHRPELEGQFTLDVVSDIMTVFGPVTSVKSAVSEDKYKAALLEYKDAQDAAKAVGHNYKKSATLWDGTPYRKLASLLRACTPVTSGSTDIGNIKSLETFKEEDIFTDNMAINQLLAKVITEKMSNTYSTS
;
A
#
# COMPACT_ATOMS: atom_id res chain seq x y z
N MET A 1 -46.73 -56.19 -12.54
CA MET A 1 -47.41 -55.68 -11.35
C MET A 1 -48.86 -55.45 -11.70
N THR A 2 -49.77 -56.11 -10.99
CA THR A 2 -51.22 -55.96 -11.19
C THR A 2 -51.64 -54.52 -10.86
N SER A 3 -52.74 -54.02 -11.43
CA SER A 3 -53.19 -52.64 -11.19
C SER A 3 -53.46 -52.35 -9.71
N ILE A 4 -53.78 -53.38 -8.93
CA ILE A 4 -54.01 -53.33 -7.47
C ILE A 4 -52.69 -53.14 -6.70
N GLU A 5 -51.61 -53.81 -7.11
CA GLU A 5 -50.28 -53.63 -6.48
C GLU A 5 -49.77 -52.20 -6.62
N LYS A 6 -50.05 -51.55 -7.75
CA LYS A 6 -49.67 -50.14 -7.96
C LYS A 6 -50.48 -49.17 -7.08
N LEU A 7 -51.72 -49.52 -6.75
CA LEU A 7 -52.54 -48.78 -5.79
C LEU A 7 -51.99 -48.91 -4.36
N LEU A 8 -51.50 -50.10 -3.99
CA LEU A 8 -50.84 -50.37 -2.70
C LEU A 8 -49.49 -49.63 -2.55
N ASN A 9 -48.75 -49.46 -3.65
CA ASN A 9 -47.52 -48.66 -3.66
C ASN A 9 -47.79 -47.14 -3.62
N GLY A 10 -49.05 -46.72 -3.83
CA GLY A 10 -49.46 -45.32 -3.80
C GLY A 10 -48.93 -44.50 -4.96
N ASP A 11 -48.71 -45.15 -6.11
CA ASP A 11 -48.27 -44.55 -7.38
C ASP A 11 -49.45 -44.09 -8.25
N LEU A 12 -50.69 -44.47 -7.91
CA LEU A 12 -51.90 -44.02 -8.58
C LEU A 12 -52.76 -43.11 -7.70
N ASP A 13 -53.28 -42.06 -8.31
CA ASP A 13 -54.31 -41.23 -7.71
C ASP A 13 -55.69 -41.89 -7.89
N LEU A 14 -56.39 -42.10 -6.77
CA LEU A 14 -57.71 -42.75 -6.73
C LEU A 14 -58.74 -41.95 -7.52
N TYR A 15 -58.63 -40.62 -7.48
CA TYR A 15 -59.56 -39.71 -8.17
C TYR A 15 -59.33 -39.74 -9.68
N ASP A 16 -58.08 -39.84 -10.12
CA ASP A 16 -57.73 -39.91 -11.55
C ASP A 16 -58.23 -41.21 -12.19
N VAL A 17 -58.14 -42.35 -11.49
CA VAL A 17 -58.62 -43.65 -12.00
C VAL A 17 -60.14 -43.67 -12.13
N LEU A 18 -60.87 -43.02 -11.22
CA LEU A 18 -62.31 -42.83 -11.35
C LEU A 18 -62.69 -41.74 -12.36
N GLU A 19 -61.73 -40.96 -12.87
CA GLU A 19 -61.95 -39.79 -13.73
C GLU A 19 -62.83 -38.72 -13.05
N VAL A 20 -62.59 -38.47 -11.76
CA VAL A 20 -63.36 -37.51 -10.95
C VAL A 20 -62.42 -36.48 -10.33
N HIS A 21 -62.88 -35.24 -10.19
CA HIS A 21 -62.12 -34.22 -9.49
C HIS A 21 -62.05 -34.52 -7.98
N HIS A 22 -60.91 -34.27 -7.32
CA HIS A 22 -60.73 -34.53 -5.87
C HIS A 22 -61.79 -33.84 -4.98
N ALA A 23 -62.25 -32.65 -5.38
CA ALA A 23 -63.31 -31.90 -4.69
C ALA A 23 -64.74 -32.33 -5.05
N ALA A 24 -64.93 -33.45 -5.77
CA ALA A 24 -66.27 -33.88 -6.18
C ALA A 24 -67.10 -34.41 -4.99
N PRO A 25 -68.42 -34.18 -5.01
CA PRO A 25 -69.32 -34.72 -3.99
C PRO A 25 -69.48 -36.24 -4.14
N ASP A 26 -69.83 -36.93 -3.05
CA ASP A 26 -69.99 -38.40 -3.02
C ASP A 26 -70.99 -38.91 -4.08
N ILE A 27 -71.99 -38.11 -4.42
CA ILE A 27 -72.98 -38.40 -5.46
C ILE A 27 -72.30 -38.55 -6.83
N ALA A 28 -71.32 -37.69 -7.14
CA ALA A 28 -70.58 -37.74 -8.39
C ALA A 28 -69.67 -38.97 -8.45
N ILE A 29 -68.99 -39.29 -7.35
CA ILE A 29 -68.15 -40.49 -7.21
C ILE A 29 -68.99 -41.76 -7.45
N LYS A 30 -70.15 -41.85 -6.79
CA LYS A 30 -71.08 -42.99 -6.95
C LYS A 30 -71.63 -43.12 -8.37
N ARG A 31 -71.97 -42.00 -9.00
CA ARG A 31 -72.46 -41.98 -10.40
C ARG A 31 -71.38 -42.47 -11.36
N GLN A 32 -70.15 -42.02 -11.19
CA GLN A 32 -69.05 -42.36 -12.07
C GLN A 32 -68.58 -43.81 -11.86
N TYR A 33 -68.52 -44.29 -10.61
CA TYR A 33 -68.28 -45.70 -10.30
C TYR A 33 -69.29 -46.60 -11.01
N ARG A 34 -70.60 -46.31 -10.94
CA ARG A 34 -71.63 -47.10 -11.64
C ARG A 34 -71.43 -47.12 -13.17
N LYS A 35 -71.03 -45.99 -13.75
CA LYS A 35 -70.76 -45.89 -15.19
C LYS A 35 -69.57 -46.75 -15.60
N LEU A 36 -68.48 -46.70 -14.84
CA LEU A 36 -67.26 -47.47 -15.11
C LEU A 36 -67.44 -48.96 -14.80
N ALA A 37 -68.14 -49.30 -13.72
CA ALA A 37 -68.48 -50.68 -13.35
C ALA A 37 -69.30 -51.37 -14.43
N LEU A 38 -70.25 -50.67 -15.08
CA LEU A 38 -71.02 -51.22 -16.21
C LEU A 38 -70.17 -51.41 -17.47
N LYS A 39 -69.15 -50.56 -17.67
CA LYS A 39 -68.24 -50.62 -18.82
C LYS A 39 -67.25 -51.78 -18.70
N TYR A 40 -66.76 -52.04 -17.48
CA TYR A 40 -65.78 -53.10 -17.18
C TYR A 40 -66.41 -54.34 -16.54
N HIS A 41 -67.74 -54.49 -16.60
CA HIS A 41 -68.41 -55.64 -15.98
C HIS A 41 -67.98 -56.95 -16.67
N PRO A 42 -67.58 -58.00 -15.92
CA PRO A 42 -67.05 -59.24 -16.49
C PRO A 42 -68.05 -59.99 -17.38
N ASP A 43 -69.36 -59.81 -17.14
CA ASP A 43 -70.43 -60.38 -17.97
C ASP A 43 -70.55 -59.73 -19.37
N LYS A 44 -70.24 -58.42 -19.47
CA LYS A 44 -70.38 -57.66 -20.73
C LYS A 44 -69.07 -57.55 -21.50
N ASN A 45 -67.94 -57.66 -20.80
CA ASN A 45 -66.61 -57.59 -21.38
C ASN A 45 -65.78 -58.79 -20.90
N PRO A 46 -65.61 -59.84 -21.73
CA PRO A 46 -64.86 -61.04 -21.35
C PRO A 46 -63.33 -60.86 -21.41
N ALA A 47 -62.83 -59.63 -21.61
CA ALA A 47 -61.39 -59.36 -21.59
C ALA A 47 -60.80 -59.56 -20.18
N PRO A 48 -59.61 -60.18 -20.05
CA PRO A 48 -58.96 -60.39 -18.75
C PRO A 48 -58.66 -59.05 -18.05
N GLU A 49 -58.36 -58.00 -18.81
CA GLU A 49 -58.12 -56.65 -18.28
C GLU A 49 -59.37 -56.02 -17.66
N ALA A 50 -60.58 -56.39 -18.11
CA ALA A 50 -61.82 -55.85 -17.57
C ALA A 50 -62.04 -56.31 -16.12
N VAL A 51 -61.66 -57.55 -15.80
CA VAL A 51 -61.74 -58.10 -14.44
C VAL A 51 -60.81 -57.33 -13.50
N ASP A 52 -59.56 -57.11 -13.89
CA ASP A 52 -58.56 -56.39 -13.09
C ASP A 52 -58.99 -54.93 -12.85
N GLN A 53 -59.51 -54.26 -13.89
CA GLN A 53 -60.02 -52.89 -13.79
C GLN A 53 -61.28 -52.81 -12.93
N PHE A 54 -62.17 -53.80 -13.01
CA PHE A 54 -63.37 -53.85 -12.17
C PHE A 54 -63.04 -54.04 -10.70
N GLN A 55 -62.09 -54.93 -10.39
CA GLN A 55 -61.59 -55.13 -9.02
C GLN A 55 -60.95 -53.85 -8.48
N LEU A 56 -60.13 -53.19 -9.29
CA LEU A 56 -59.50 -51.91 -8.97
C LEU A 56 -60.55 -50.82 -8.68
N LEU A 57 -61.53 -50.63 -9.57
CA LEU A 57 -62.61 -49.65 -9.38
C LEU A 57 -63.42 -49.92 -8.11
N SER A 58 -63.63 -51.19 -7.78
CA SER A 58 -64.35 -51.59 -6.57
C SER A 58 -63.56 -51.26 -5.30
N THR A 59 -62.24 -51.50 -5.29
CA THR A 59 -61.38 -51.12 -4.16
C THR A 59 -61.30 -49.61 -4.00
N ILE A 60 -61.18 -48.86 -5.11
CA ILE A 60 -61.16 -47.39 -5.07
C ILE A 60 -62.48 -46.85 -4.50
N TYR A 61 -63.62 -47.38 -4.97
CA TYR A 61 -64.93 -46.95 -4.47
C TYR A 61 -65.09 -47.27 -2.99
N GLU A 62 -64.62 -48.42 -2.51
CA GLU A 62 -64.63 -48.76 -1.09
C GLU A 62 -63.91 -47.69 -0.25
N ILE A 63 -62.70 -47.29 -0.68
CA ILE A 63 -61.88 -46.27 0.01
C ILE A 63 -62.54 -44.88 -0.03
N LEU A 64 -63.10 -44.47 -1.17
CA LEU A 64 -63.67 -43.13 -1.35
C LEU A 64 -65.12 -43.01 -0.87
N SER A 65 -65.85 -44.13 -0.71
CA SER A 65 -67.25 -44.13 -0.28
C SER A 65 -67.43 -43.82 1.20
N ASN A 66 -66.44 -44.16 2.03
CA ASN A 66 -66.48 -43.89 3.46
C ASN A 66 -65.74 -42.56 3.75
N PRO A 67 -66.40 -41.60 4.43
CA PRO A 67 -65.79 -40.30 4.72
C PRO A 67 -64.51 -40.38 5.55
N THR A 68 -64.36 -41.39 6.42
CA THR A 68 -63.15 -41.51 7.26
C THR A 68 -61.94 -41.92 6.41
N THR A 69 -62.07 -42.97 5.61
CA THR A 69 -61.01 -43.46 4.73
C THR A 69 -60.68 -42.48 3.61
N ARG A 70 -61.69 -41.75 3.11
CA ARG A 70 -61.49 -40.65 2.16
C ARG A 70 -60.63 -39.53 2.75
N ASN A 71 -60.93 -39.10 3.98
CA ASN A 71 -60.16 -38.07 4.66
C ASN A 71 -58.71 -38.52 4.92
N ASP A 72 -58.51 -39.77 5.37
CA ASP A 72 -57.17 -40.33 5.54
C ASP A 72 -56.37 -40.35 4.23
N TYR A 73 -57.02 -40.74 3.13
CA TYR A 73 -56.41 -40.70 1.80
C TYR A 73 -56.05 -39.27 1.39
N ASP A 74 -56.98 -38.33 1.53
CA ASP A 74 -56.77 -36.91 1.17
C ASP A 74 -55.61 -36.29 1.96
N ARG A 75 -55.47 -36.62 3.24
CA ARG A 75 -54.35 -36.20 4.11
C ARG A 75 -53.01 -36.77 3.64
N ILE A 76 -52.96 -38.06 3.28
CA ILE A 76 -51.74 -38.69 2.77
C ILE A 76 -51.35 -38.07 1.42
N ARG A 77 -52.34 -37.82 0.56
CA ARG A 77 -52.17 -37.19 -0.75
C ARG A 77 -51.64 -35.77 -0.63
N SER A 78 -52.19 -34.95 0.26
CA SER A 78 -51.71 -33.58 0.47
C SER A 78 -50.27 -33.56 0.98
N TYR A 79 -49.93 -34.42 1.94
CA TYR A 79 -48.58 -34.55 2.46
C TYR A 79 -47.56 -34.97 1.39
N LYS A 80 -47.91 -35.94 0.53
CA LYS A 80 -47.08 -36.35 -0.61
C LYS A 80 -46.82 -35.18 -1.58
N ASN A 81 -47.88 -34.44 -1.92
CA ASN A 81 -47.77 -33.29 -2.82
C ASN A 81 -46.90 -32.17 -2.22
N GLU A 82 -47.09 -31.85 -0.95
CA GLU A 82 -46.28 -30.85 -0.24
C GLU A 82 -44.81 -31.24 -0.20
N LYS A 83 -44.51 -32.51 0.11
CA LYS A 83 -43.14 -33.01 0.12
C LYS A 83 -42.49 -32.93 -1.26
N HIS A 84 -43.23 -33.27 -2.32
CA HIS A 84 -42.74 -33.18 -3.69
C HIS A 84 -42.44 -31.73 -4.10
N VAL A 85 -43.32 -30.80 -3.76
CA VAL A 85 -43.11 -29.36 -3.99
C VAL A 85 -41.89 -28.85 -3.22
N GLN A 86 -41.73 -29.26 -1.95
CA GLN A 86 -40.56 -28.90 -1.15
C GLN A 86 -39.26 -29.46 -1.72
N SER A 87 -39.25 -30.73 -2.16
CA SER A 87 -38.06 -31.30 -2.80
C SER A 87 -37.71 -30.60 -4.11
N GLN A 88 -38.70 -30.25 -4.93
CA GLN A 88 -38.46 -29.49 -6.15
C GLN A 88 -37.88 -28.11 -5.86
N ALA A 89 -38.39 -27.41 -4.84
CA ALA A 89 -37.87 -26.11 -4.44
C ALA A 89 -36.42 -26.19 -3.92
N LEU A 90 -36.09 -27.24 -3.15
CA LEU A 90 -34.72 -27.50 -2.69
C LEU A 90 -33.77 -27.79 -3.86
N ASP A 91 -34.23 -28.57 -4.85
CA ASP A 91 -33.45 -28.86 -6.05
C ASP A 91 -33.21 -27.61 -6.91
N GLU A 92 -34.22 -26.74 -7.04
CA GLU A 92 -34.07 -25.45 -7.71
C GLU A 92 -33.05 -24.55 -7.01
N HIS A 93 -33.10 -24.46 -5.69
CA HIS A 93 -32.15 -23.68 -4.92
C HIS A 93 -30.73 -24.22 -5.07
N THR A 94 -30.57 -25.55 -4.98
CA THR A 94 -29.29 -26.23 -5.18
C THR A 94 -28.73 -26.02 -6.59
N LYS A 95 -29.61 -26.05 -7.61
CA LYS A 95 -29.24 -25.78 -9.00
C LYS A 95 -28.76 -24.34 -9.19
N ARG A 96 -29.50 -23.35 -8.67
CA ARG A 96 -29.11 -21.92 -8.75
C ARG A 96 -27.77 -21.67 -8.09
N PHE A 97 -27.56 -22.24 -6.90
CA PHE A 97 -26.30 -22.13 -6.19
C PHE A 97 -25.13 -22.73 -6.99
N LYS A 98 -25.34 -23.91 -7.59
CA LYS A 98 -24.34 -24.55 -8.46
C LYS A 98 -24.02 -23.69 -9.70
N GLU A 99 -25.03 -23.12 -10.34
CA GLU A 99 -24.85 -22.23 -11.50
C GLU A 99 -24.09 -20.95 -11.15
N GLU A 100 -24.41 -20.34 -10.01
CA GLU A 100 -23.71 -19.17 -9.49
C GLU A 100 -22.24 -19.46 -9.21
N LEU A 101 -21.94 -20.59 -8.56
CA LEU A 101 -20.58 -21.02 -8.26
C LEU A 101 -19.76 -21.25 -9.54
N LEU A 102 -20.34 -21.92 -10.54
CA LEU A 102 -19.70 -22.11 -11.84
C LEU A 102 -19.42 -20.80 -12.57
N ARG A 103 -20.37 -19.85 -12.52
CA ARG A 103 -20.19 -18.52 -13.10
C ARG A 103 -19.06 -17.75 -12.41
N ALA A 104 -18.98 -17.82 -11.09
CA ALA A 104 -17.90 -17.20 -10.33
C ALA A 104 -16.53 -17.83 -10.67
N GLU A 105 -16.46 -19.15 -10.83
CA GLU A 105 -15.24 -19.85 -11.23
C GLU A 105 -14.78 -19.43 -12.64
N GLN A 106 -15.71 -19.33 -13.60
CA GLN A 106 -15.41 -18.86 -14.96
C GLN A 106 -14.90 -17.42 -14.95
N ASN A 107 -15.56 -16.53 -14.21
CA ASN A 107 -15.14 -15.14 -14.07
C ASN A 107 -13.75 -15.03 -13.44
N ASN A 108 -13.43 -15.83 -12.42
CA ASN A 108 -12.09 -15.83 -11.81
C ASN A 108 -11.01 -16.33 -12.79
N LYS A 109 -11.32 -17.35 -13.60
CA LYS A 109 -10.40 -17.82 -14.65
C LYS A 109 -10.11 -16.74 -15.68
N THR A 110 -11.12 -15.99 -16.14
CA THR A 110 -10.91 -14.91 -17.10
C THR A 110 -10.20 -13.72 -16.45
N HIS A 111 -10.52 -13.38 -15.20
CA HIS A 111 -9.92 -12.24 -14.50
C HIS A 111 -8.40 -12.36 -14.36
N GLY A 112 -7.89 -13.56 -14.07
CA GLY A 112 -6.45 -13.80 -14.01
C GLY A 112 -5.74 -13.58 -15.35
N VAL A 113 -6.37 -14.00 -16.45
CA VAL A 113 -5.85 -13.83 -17.82
C VAL A 113 -5.90 -12.35 -18.23
N ASP A 114 -6.97 -11.64 -17.90
CA ASP A 114 -7.13 -10.21 -18.20
C ASP A 114 -6.09 -9.35 -17.48
N ILE A 115 -5.81 -9.66 -16.21
CA ILE A 115 -4.76 -8.99 -15.44
C ILE A 115 -3.39 -9.23 -16.06
N TYR A 116 -3.06 -10.48 -16.43
CA TYR A 116 -1.79 -10.80 -17.10
C TYR A 116 -1.63 -10.02 -18.41
N ASN A 117 -2.65 -10.02 -19.26
CA ASN A 117 -2.63 -9.31 -20.55
C ASN A 117 -2.54 -7.79 -20.39
N LYS A 118 -3.10 -7.24 -19.31
CA LYS A 118 -2.98 -5.81 -18.98
C LYS A 118 -1.55 -5.47 -18.55
N VAL A 119 -1.00 -6.23 -17.59
CA VAL A 119 0.37 -6.03 -17.09
C VAL A 119 1.40 -6.20 -18.21
N SER A 120 1.24 -7.20 -19.08
CA SER A 120 2.14 -7.41 -20.22
C SER A 120 2.13 -6.22 -21.19
N ARG A 121 0.96 -5.65 -21.53
CA ARG A 121 0.88 -4.44 -22.39
C ARG A 121 1.50 -3.21 -21.74
N GLU A 122 1.29 -3.02 -20.45
CA GLU A 122 1.90 -1.92 -19.68
C GLU A 122 3.43 -2.06 -19.64
N PHE A 123 3.94 -3.28 -19.51
CA PHE A 123 5.38 -3.56 -19.55
C PHE A 123 5.99 -3.28 -20.93
N GLU A 124 5.34 -3.72 -22.02
CA GLU A 124 5.80 -3.48 -23.39
C GLU A 124 5.86 -1.99 -23.73
N THR A 125 4.82 -1.23 -23.39
CA THR A 125 4.78 0.23 -23.61
C THR A 125 5.84 0.97 -22.80
N SER A 126 6.07 0.56 -21.54
CA SER A 126 7.13 1.12 -20.72
C SER A 126 8.52 0.85 -21.29
N ASN A 127 8.77 -0.35 -21.81
CA ASN A 127 10.04 -0.68 -22.48
C ASN A 127 10.27 0.16 -23.74
N GLN A 128 9.24 0.36 -24.57
CA GLN A 128 9.32 1.26 -25.73
C GLN A 128 9.69 2.68 -25.33
N ASN A 129 9.12 3.20 -24.23
CA ASN A 129 9.46 4.53 -23.70
C ASN A 129 10.93 4.61 -23.23
N ILE A 130 11.46 3.56 -22.59
CA ILE A 130 12.87 3.49 -22.18
C ILE A 130 13.80 3.49 -23.40
N GLU A 131 13.47 2.71 -24.44
CA GLU A 131 14.24 2.65 -25.69
C GLU A 131 14.29 4.04 -26.36
N LEU A 132 13.15 4.72 -26.45
CA LEU A 132 13.05 6.07 -26.98
C LEU A 132 13.90 7.08 -26.19
N LEU A 133 13.85 7.01 -24.84
CA LEU A 133 14.69 7.85 -23.97
C LEU A 133 16.18 7.58 -24.20
N ARG A 134 16.58 6.32 -24.38
CA ARG A 134 17.97 5.94 -24.70
C ARG A 134 18.43 6.51 -26.03
N GLU A 135 17.62 6.37 -27.08
CA GLU A 135 17.94 6.93 -28.40
C GLU A 135 18.05 8.45 -28.37
N GLN A 136 17.11 9.13 -27.69
CA GLN A 136 17.15 10.57 -27.51
C GLN A 136 18.42 11.02 -26.77
N GLY A 137 18.81 10.29 -25.71
CA GLY A 137 20.07 10.54 -25.00
C GLY A 137 21.30 10.32 -25.87
N LEU A 138 21.30 9.30 -26.74
CA LEU A 138 22.36 9.03 -27.72
C LEU A 138 22.45 10.12 -28.79
N LYS A 139 21.33 10.57 -29.34
CA LYS A 139 21.25 11.67 -30.31
C LYS A 139 21.81 12.96 -29.72
N LYS A 140 21.39 13.32 -28.48
CA LYS A 140 21.91 14.51 -27.79
C LYS A 140 23.42 14.46 -27.59
N ARG A 141 23.98 13.32 -27.19
CA ARG A 141 25.43 13.13 -27.06
C ARG A 141 26.16 13.34 -28.39
N ARG A 142 25.66 12.73 -29.47
CA ARG A 142 26.23 12.91 -30.83
C ARG A 142 26.22 14.37 -31.27
N VAL A 143 25.12 15.09 -31.02
CA VAL A 143 25.03 16.52 -31.35
C VAL A 143 26.06 17.32 -30.55
N LEU A 144 26.12 17.14 -29.24
CA LEU A 144 27.08 17.83 -28.38
C LEU A 144 28.54 17.54 -28.77
N GLU A 145 28.85 16.28 -29.10
CA GLU A 145 30.16 15.88 -29.58
C GLU A 145 30.49 16.56 -30.92
N SER A 146 29.55 16.54 -31.86
CA SER A 146 29.71 17.25 -33.14
C SER A 146 29.89 18.76 -32.95
N GLU A 147 29.19 19.38 -32.00
CA GLU A 147 29.32 20.80 -31.67
C GLU A 147 30.65 21.13 -30.99
N LYS A 148 31.17 20.23 -30.15
CA LYS A 148 32.52 20.38 -29.57
C LYS A 148 33.61 20.22 -30.63
N LEU A 149 33.39 19.35 -31.62
CA LEU A 149 34.29 19.11 -32.74
C LEU A 149 34.15 20.14 -33.87
N LYS A 150 33.08 20.95 -33.90
CA LYS A 150 33.03 22.12 -34.77
C LYS A 150 34.24 22.99 -34.42
N PRO A 151 35.11 23.32 -35.39
CA PRO A 151 36.27 24.14 -35.12
C PRO A 151 35.77 25.46 -34.55
N LYS A 152 36.16 25.78 -33.30
CA LYS A 152 35.88 27.09 -32.67
C LYS A 152 36.65 28.25 -33.33
N PHE A 153 37.33 27.98 -34.44
CA PHE A 153 38.04 28.94 -35.25
C PHE A 153 37.47 28.87 -36.67
N SER A 154 36.68 29.87 -37.05
CA SER A 154 36.79 30.39 -38.41
C SER A 154 38.24 30.81 -38.59
N PRO A 155 38.96 30.46 -39.68
CA PRO A 155 40.33 30.88 -39.86
C PRO A 155 40.32 32.39 -40.18
N VAL A 156 40.14 33.22 -39.16
CA VAL A 156 40.55 34.61 -39.22
C VAL A 156 42.05 34.59 -39.02
N TYR A 157 42.78 34.97 -40.07
CA TYR A 157 44.22 35.11 -40.05
C TYR A 157 44.62 36.09 -38.93
N VAL A 158 45.26 35.59 -37.87
CA VAL A 158 45.78 36.42 -36.78
C VAL A 158 47.25 36.71 -37.07
N SER A 159 47.58 38.01 -37.15
CA SER A 159 48.92 38.51 -37.45
C SER A 159 49.84 38.37 -36.24
N TYR A 160 51.12 38.08 -36.47
CA TYR A 160 52.15 37.83 -35.44
C TYR A 160 52.46 39.02 -34.50
N LYS A 161 51.80 40.17 -34.71
CA LYS A 161 51.97 41.36 -33.89
C LYS A 161 50.99 41.44 -32.70
N ASP A 162 49.98 40.56 -32.63
CA ASP A 162 48.88 40.67 -31.66
C ASP A 162 48.91 39.63 -30.52
N LEU A 163 50.03 38.91 -30.33
CA LEU A 163 50.17 37.94 -29.24
C LEU A 163 50.66 38.62 -27.95
N VAL A 164 49.77 38.77 -26.96
CA VAL A 164 50.14 39.07 -25.56
C VAL A 164 50.33 37.75 -24.82
N ILE A 165 51.53 37.55 -24.26
CA ILE A 165 51.91 36.34 -23.51
C ILE A 165 51.37 36.43 -22.08
N PRO A 166 50.49 35.52 -21.60
CA PRO A 166 50.09 35.50 -20.20
C PRO A 166 51.17 34.82 -19.33
N GLN A 167 51.42 35.40 -18.16
CA GLN A 167 52.32 34.83 -17.15
C GLN A 167 51.78 33.50 -16.60
N ILE A 168 52.71 32.58 -16.35
CA ILE A 168 52.51 31.22 -15.85
C ILE A 168 51.79 31.27 -14.49
N ILE A 169 50.75 30.45 -14.31
CA ILE A 169 50.07 30.25 -13.02
C ILE A 169 50.92 29.28 -12.18
N ASP A 170 51.34 29.72 -10.99
CA ASP A 170 52.07 28.93 -10.00
C ASP A 170 51.17 27.85 -9.36
N LEU A 171 51.58 26.57 -9.46
CA LEU A 171 51.08 25.48 -8.62
C LEU A 171 51.89 25.40 -7.32
N ARG A 172 51.33 25.86 -6.20
CA ARG A 172 51.77 25.48 -4.85
C ARG A 172 50.58 25.33 -3.92
N ASP A 173 50.07 24.12 -3.80
CA ASP A 173 49.16 23.74 -2.73
C ASP A 173 49.99 23.20 -1.54
N SER A 174 50.53 24.11 -0.73
CA SER A 174 51.15 23.77 0.56
C SER A 174 50.09 23.86 1.65
N GLY A 175 49.28 22.80 1.79
CA GLY A 175 48.27 22.70 2.84
C GLY A 175 48.90 22.72 4.25
N THR A 176 48.32 23.49 5.16
CA THR A 176 48.75 23.59 6.56
C THR A 176 48.20 22.41 7.38
N THR A 177 49.05 21.70 8.13
CA THR A 177 48.64 20.59 9.02
C THR A 177 48.18 21.06 10.41
N LYS A 178 48.41 22.34 10.74
CA LYS A 178 48.11 22.95 12.04
C LYS A 178 46.86 23.81 11.97
N VAL A 179 45.94 23.62 12.92
CA VAL A 179 44.64 24.30 12.99
C VAL A 179 44.40 24.79 14.42
N VAL A 180 43.84 25.99 14.57
CA VAL A 180 43.37 26.50 15.86
C VAL A 180 41.87 26.36 15.95
N VAL A 181 41.39 25.72 17.00
CA VAL A 181 39.97 25.56 17.31
C VAL A 181 39.58 26.56 18.38
N LYS A 182 38.46 27.25 18.21
CA LYS A 182 37.88 28.19 19.16
C LYS A 182 36.51 27.72 19.67
N TRP A 183 36.29 27.77 20.98
CA TRP A 183 35.01 27.43 21.62
C TRP A 183 34.58 28.43 22.69
N LYS A 184 33.28 28.46 22.97
CA LYS A 184 32.69 29.34 23.99
C LYS A 184 33.07 28.86 25.39
N HIS A 185 33.67 29.73 26.19
CA HIS A 185 34.01 29.42 27.57
C HIS A 185 32.75 29.49 28.46
N ARG A 186 32.55 28.47 29.31
CA ARG A 186 31.55 28.46 30.37
C ARG A 186 32.24 28.04 31.68
N PRO A 187 32.22 28.88 32.74
CA PRO A 187 32.93 28.59 33.98
C PRO A 187 32.38 27.33 34.68
N GLU A 188 31.09 27.04 34.52
CA GLU A 188 30.41 25.86 35.08
C GLU A 188 30.89 24.51 34.51
N LEU A 189 31.52 24.51 33.33
CA LEU A 189 31.92 23.29 32.59
C LEU A 189 33.44 23.20 32.42
N GLU A 190 34.19 24.07 33.09
CA GLU A 190 35.64 24.22 32.91
C GLU A 190 36.44 22.95 33.27
N GLY A 191 35.95 22.17 34.24
CA GLY A 191 36.56 20.90 34.64
C GLY A 191 36.29 19.71 33.70
N GLN A 192 35.36 19.82 32.75
CA GLN A 192 34.96 18.73 31.84
C GLN A 192 35.49 18.91 30.41
N PHE A 193 36.01 20.09 30.07
CA PHE A 193 36.54 20.41 28.75
C PHE A 193 38.07 20.46 28.79
N THR A 194 38.69 19.31 29.08
CA THR A 194 40.15 19.13 29.10
C THR A 194 40.72 19.00 27.68
N LEU A 195 42.03 19.24 27.52
CA LEU A 195 42.71 19.18 26.21
C LEU A 195 42.52 17.83 25.50
N ASP A 196 42.47 16.75 26.27
CA ASP A 196 42.24 15.39 25.75
C ASP A 196 40.85 15.25 25.14
N VAL A 197 39.83 15.84 25.79
CA VAL A 197 38.45 15.86 25.27
C VAL A 197 38.37 16.66 23.96
N VAL A 198 39.17 17.72 23.81
CA VAL A 198 39.25 18.48 22.54
C VAL A 198 39.87 17.62 21.43
N SER A 199 40.90 16.84 21.75
CA SER A 199 41.49 15.86 20.83
C SER A 199 40.46 14.83 20.38
N ASP A 200 39.70 14.27 21.32
CA ASP A 200 38.67 13.27 21.03
C ASP A 200 37.56 13.83 20.14
N ILE A 201 37.07 15.04 20.43
CA ILE A 201 36.03 15.71 19.61
C ILE A 201 36.52 15.94 18.18
N MET A 202 37.80 16.28 18.01
CA MET A 202 38.40 16.59 16.71
C MET A 202 38.83 15.37 15.91
N THR A 203 38.91 14.20 16.55
CA THR A 203 39.21 12.92 15.89
C THR A 203 38.18 12.57 14.81
N VAL A 204 36.96 13.12 14.88
CA VAL A 204 35.91 12.94 13.86
C VAL A 204 36.35 13.42 12.47
N PHE A 205 37.23 14.41 12.37
CA PHE A 205 37.74 14.90 11.08
C PHE A 205 38.99 14.17 10.60
N GLY A 206 39.74 13.57 11.52
CA GLY A 206 40.98 12.84 11.25
C GLY A 206 41.84 12.68 12.52
N PRO A 207 42.86 11.82 12.49
CA PRO A 207 43.72 11.56 13.64
C PRO A 207 44.58 12.79 13.99
N VAL A 208 44.48 13.24 15.25
CA VAL A 208 45.25 14.36 15.81
C VAL A 208 46.55 13.83 16.44
N THR A 209 47.67 14.48 16.15
CA THR A 209 49.02 14.08 16.64
C THR A 209 49.46 14.89 17.86
N SER A 210 49.08 16.16 17.95
CA SER A 210 49.41 17.01 19.11
C SER A 210 48.33 18.05 19.37
N VAL A 211 48.04 18.30 20.65
CA VAL A 211 47.15 19.37 21.11
C VAL A 211 47.90 20.24 22.11
N LYS A 212 47.91 21.56 21.87
CA LYS A 212 48.48 22.55 22.77
C LYS A 212 47.42 23.58 23.14
N SER A 213 47.36 23.95 24.42
CA SER A 213 46.50 25.05 24.86
C SER A 213 46.98 26.35 24.20
N ALA A 214 46.06 27.11 23.61
CA ALA A 214 46.32 28.43 23.06
C ALA A 214 45.68 29.50 23.96
N VAL A 215 45.84 30.77 23.60
CA VAL A 215 45.36 31.92 24.41
C VAL A 215 43.89 31.78 24.77
N SER A 216 43.60 31.95 26.06
CA SER A 216 42.27 31.99 26.64
C SER A 216 41.85 33.45 26.80
N GLU A 217 40.77 33.85 26.13
CA GLU A 217 40.07 35.12 26.39
C GLU A 217 38.88 34.85 27.33
N ASP A 218 38.44 35.85 28.10
CA ASP A 218 37.36 35.69 29.11
C ASP A 218 36.07 35.06 28.54
N LYS A 219 35.81 35.24 27.24
CA LYS A 219 34.61 34.74 26.55
C LYS A 219 34.83 33.46 25.73
N TYR A 220 36.08 33.18 25.33
CA TYR A 220 36.40 32.08 24.43
C TYR A 220 37.76 31.47 24.73
N LYS A 221 37.84 30.14 24.65
CA LYS A 221 39.09 29.40 24.74
C LYS A 221 39.50 28.87 23.37
N ALA A 222 40.80 28.72 23.17
CA ALA A 222 41.36 28.19 21.94
C ALA A 222 42.41 27.11 22.21
N ALA A 223 42.55 26.16 21.27
CA ALA A 223 43.60 25.16 21.26
C ALA A 223 44.17 25.02 19.86
N LEU A 224 45.49 24.80 19.79
CA LEU A 224 46.21 24.47 18.58
C LEU A 224 46.28 22.95 18.44
N LEU A 225 45.78 22.42 17.32
CA LEU A 225 45.86 21.01 16.98
C LEU A 225 46.71 20.81 15.73
N GLU A 226 47.44 19.71 15.70
CA GLU A 226 48.20 19.26 14.55
C GLU A 226 47.63 17.93 14.06
N TYR A 227 47.10 17.94 12.84
CA TYR A 227 46.58 16.74 12.18
C TYR A 227 47.69 16.00 11.45
N LYS A 228 47.51 14.68 11.29
CA LYS A 228 48.44 13.84 10.53
C LYS A 228 48.49 14.21 9.05
N ASP A 229 47.34 14.57 8.47
CA ASP A 229 47.18 14.87 7.04
C ASP A 229 46.65 16.30 6.81
N ALA A 230 47.19 16.98 5.80
CA ALA A 230 46.78 18.36 5.44
C ALA A 230 45.33 18.43 4.91
N GLN A 231 44.83 17.33 4.33
CA GLN A 231 43.46 17.23 3.84
C GLN A 231 42.44 17.19 4.97
N ASP A 232 42.78 16.58 6.11
CA ASP A 232 41.89 16.49 7.28
C ASP A 232 41.85 17.82 8.03
N ALA A 233 42.97 18.53 8.08
CA ALA A 233 43.01 19.92 8.54
C ALA A 233 42.10 20.83 7.68
N ALA A 234 42.11 20.65 6.34
CA ALA A 234 41.25 21.42 5.44
C ALA A 234 39.76 21.11 5.64
N LYS A 235 39.39 19.84 5.90
CA LYS A 235 38.01 19.45 6.25
C LYS A 235 37.53 20.11 7.54
N ALA A 236 38.38 20.14 8.58
CA ALA A 236 38.04 20.78 9.85
C ALA A 236 37.84 22.30 9.69
N VAL A 237 38.69 22.98 8.91
CA VAL A 237 38.54 24.42 8.62
C VAL A 237 37.28 24.71 7.80
N GLY A 238 36.98 23.89 6.79
CA GLY A 238 35.81 24.06 5.92
C GLY A 238 34.47 23.74 6.58
N HIS A 239 34.48 23.25 7.82
CA HIS A 239 33.29 22.76 8.50
C HIS A 239 32.51 23.87 9.23
N ASN A 240 31.18 23.89 9.07
CA ASN A 240 30.32 24.90 9.68
C ASN A 240 29.81 24.50 11.07
N TYR A 241 30.61 24.80 12.10
CA TYR A 241 30.33 24.49 13.51
C TYR A 241 29.03 25.08 14.10
N LYS A 242 28.35 26.01 13.41
CA LYS A 242 27.04 26.54 13.85
C LYS A 242 25.86 25.63 13.49
N LYS A 243 25.95 24.81 12.43
CA LYS A 243 24.82 24.05 11.85
C LYS A 243 24.95 22.53 11.98
N SER A 244 26.11 22.04 12.38
CA SER A 244 26.55 20.65 12.16
C SER A 244 26.70 19.85 13.46
N ALA A 245 25.79 20.00 14.42
CA ALA A 245 25.85 19.25 15.68
C ALA A 245 25.64 17.74 15.49
N THR A 246 25.15 17.32 14.31
CA THR A 246 24.84 15.93 13.95
C THR A 246 26.06 15.04 13.74
N LEU A 247 27.24 15.61 13.44
CA LEU A 247 28.47 14.85 13.24
C LEU A 247 28.99 14.18 14.52
N TRP A 248 28.54 14.66 15.68
CA TRP A 248 28.91 14.11 16.99
C TRP A 248 27.77 13.31 17.61
N ASP A 249 26.69 13.02 16.85
CA ASP A 249 25.58 12.18 17.31
C ASP A 249 26.08 10.76 17.56
N GLY A 250 25.99 10.30 18.81
CA GLY A 250 26.51 9.00 19.24
C GLY A 250 27.85 9.06 20.00
N THR A 251 28.51 10.21 20.06
CA THR A 251 29.68 10.41 20.93
C THR A 251 29.26 10.99 22.29
N PRO A 252 29.95 10.65 23.39
CA PRO A 252 29.65 11.23 24.72
C PRO A 252 29.89 12.74 24.76
N TYR A 253 30.63 13.28 23.78
CA TYR A 253 31.07 14.67 23.73
C TYR A 253 30.16 15.59 22.89
N ARG A 254 29.01 15.11 22.40
CA ARG A 254 28.05 15.90 21.60
C ARG A 254 27.71 17.26 22.21
N LYS A 255 27.41 17.30 23.51
CA LYS A 255 27.07 18.55 24.23
C LYS A 255 28.25 19.51 24.28
N LEU A 256 29.48 19.00 24.39
CA LEU A 256 30.71 19.78 24.43
C LEU A 256 31.10 20.28 23.04
N ALA A 257 30.97 19.44 22.01
CA ALA A 257 31.20 19.82 20.62
C ALA A 257 30.28 20.96 20.15
N SER A 258 29.08 21.08 20.72
CA SER A 258 28.16 22.21 20.45
C SER A 258 28.72 23.59 20.85
N LEU A 259 29.76 23.63 21.69
CA LEU A 259 30.43 24.86 22.11
C LEU A 259 31.48 25.34 21.11
N LEU A 260 31.88 24.48 20.14
CA LEU A 260 32.80 24.84 19.06
C LEU A 260 32.18 25.96 18.20
N ARG A 261 33.03 26.88 17.74
CA ARG A 261 32.58 28.05 16.96
C ARG A 261 33.34 28.23 15.66
N ALA A 262 34.65 28.02 15.66
CA ALA A 262 35.46 28.20 14.47
C ALA A 262 36.75 27.37 14.52
N CYS A 263 37.25 27.01 13.35
CA CYS A 263 38.56 26.44 13.12
C CYS A 263 39.30 27.29 12.08
N THR A 264 40.51 27.73 12.41
CA THR A 264 41.34 28.56 11.52
C THR A 264 42.67 27.87 11.24
N PRO A 265 43.12 27.78 9.99
CA PRO A 265 44.42 27.20 9.67
C PRO A 265 45.54 28.12 10.18
N VAL A 266 46.64 27.53 10.65
CA VAL A 266 47.83 28.28 11.04
C VAL A 266 48.83 28.21 9.88
N THR A 267 49.04 29.35 9.22
CA THR A 267 50.08 29.47 8.19
C THR A 267 51.45 29.32 8.85
N SER A 268 52.32 28.48 8.27
CA SER A 268 53.60 28.02 8.82
C SER A 268 54.68 29.10 8.88
N GLY A 269 54.40 30.24 9.52
CA GLY A 269 55.31 31.38 9.66
C GLY A 269 55.18 32.19 10.96
N SER A 270 54.27 31.86 11.89
CA SER A 270 54.17 32.54 13.19
C SER A 270 54.27 31.56 14.36
N THR A 271 55.45 31.49 14.98
CA THR A 271 55.73 30.73 16.20
C THR A 271 55.25 31.42 17.49
N ASP A 272 54.41 32.45 17.40
CA ASP A 272 53.98 33.21 18.57
C ASP A 272 52.48 33.07 18.83
N ILE A 273 52.17 32.51 20.00
CA ILE A 273 50.83 32.32 20.56
C ILE A 273 50.14 33.67 20.85
N GLY A 274 50.78 34.82 20.61
CA GLY A 274 50.32 36.14 21.06
C GLY A 274 49.48 36.99 20.09
N ASN A 275 49.29 36.61 18.81
CA ASN A 275 48.67 37.51 17.83
C ASN A 275 47.48 36.88 17.09
N ILE A 276 46.34 36.77 17.79
CA ILE A 276 45.02 36.59 17.16
C ILE A 276 44.13 37.75 17.63
N LYS A 277 44.55 38.98 17.30
CA LYS A 277 43.77 40.22 17.48
C LYS A 277 43.71 40.96 16.16
N SER A 278 42.92 40.46 15.21
CA SER A 278 42.39 41.24 14.09
C SER A 278 41.60 40.31 13.19
N LEU A 279 40.28 40.54 13.13
CA LEU A 279 39.43 40.51 11.93
C LEU A 279 37.97 40.29 12.35
N GLU A 280 37.36 41.45 12.61
CA GLU A 280 36.06 41.88 12.11
C GLU A 280 34.78 41.19 12.64
N THR A 281 34.25 41.87 13.66
CA THR A 281 32.85 42.31 13.78
C THR A 281 32.06 42.43 12.48
N PHE A 282 31.01 41.64 12.31
CA PHE A 282 29.78 42.04 11.62
C PHE A 282 28.56 41.50 12.36
N LYS A 283 27.51 42.32 12.39
CA LYS A 283 26.32 42.30 13.25
C LYS A 283 25.45 41.05 13.01
N GLU A 284 25.07 40.35 14.09
CA GLU A 284 23.91 39.46 14.14
C GLU A 284 22.73 40.30 14.66
N GLU A 285 21.74 40.55 13.79
CA GLU A 285 20.39 40.94 14.23
C GLU A 285 19.64 39.68 14.68
N ASP A 286 18.95 39.83 15.80
CA ASP A 286 18.27 38.79 16.55
C ASP A 286 17.17 38.08 15.75
N ILE A 287 17.26 36.75 15.69
CA ILE A 287 16.09 35.87 15.50
C ILE A 287 15.82 35.23 16.85
N PHE A 288 14.93 35.85 17.64
CA PHE A 288 14.40 35.26 18.86
C PHE A 288 12.87 35.21 18.79
N THR A 289 12.38 33.97 18.67
CA THR A 289 11.11 33.40 19.17
C THR A 289 9.82 34.21 19.07
N ASP A 290 8.84 33.64 18.35
CA ASP A 290 7.45 33.70 18.82
C ASP A 290 6.62 32.48 18.35
N ASN A 291 7.03 31.28 18.77
CA ASN A 291 6.26 30.04 18.58
C ASN A 291 5.23 29.78 19.70
N MET A 292 4.95 30.79 20.55
CA MET A 292 3.93 30.70 21.60
C MET A 292 2.62 31.40 21.19
N ALA A 293 2.67 32.43 20.35
CA ALA A 293 1.49 33.15 19.86
C ALA A 293 0.74 32.38 18.73
N ILE A 294 1.46 31.64 17.88
CA ILE A 294 0.86 30.89 16.75
C ILE A 294 0.02 29.71 17.26
N ASN A 295 0.46 29.05 18.35
CA ASN A 295 -0.27 27.92 18.93
C ASN A 295 -1.52 28.34 19.73
N GLN A 296 -1.54 29.57 20.27
CA GLN A 296 -2.73 30.11 20.96
C GLN A 296 -3.80 30.62 19.99
N LEU A 297 -3.43 31.09 18.80
CA LEU A 297 -4.37 31.48 17.74
C LEU A 297 -5.05 30.27 17.07
N LEU A 298 -4.31 29.17 16.86
CA LEU A 298 -4.87 27.93 16.30
C LEU A 298 -5.90 27.27 17.23
N ALA A 299 -5.68 27.29 18.54
CA ALA A 299 -6.63 26.73 19.50
C ALA A 299 -7.97 27.49 19.55
N LYS A 300 -7.94 28.81 19.34
CA LYS A 300 -9.15 29.67 19.35
C LYS A 300 -10.00 29.52 18.10
N VAL A 301 -9.37 29.32 16.94
CA VAL A 301 -10.06 29.12 15.65
C VAL A 301 -10.73 27.74 15.58
N ILE A 302 -10.13 26.71 16.21
CA ILE A 302 -10.70 25.36 16.25
C ILE A 302 -11.93 25.28 17.17
N THR A 303 -11.93 26.01 18.30
CA THR A 303 -13.07 26.03 19.22
C THR A 303 -14.27 26.82 18.69
N GLU A 304 -14.04 27.93 17.96
CA GLU A 304 -15.13 28.69 17.29
C GLU A 304 -15.77 27.94 16.12
N LYS A 305 -15.04 27.08 15.41
CA LYS A 305 -15.62 26.26 14.34
C LYS A 305 -16.42 25.06 14.85
N MET A 306 -16.08 24.52 16.02
CA MET A 306 -16.81 23.39 16.62
C MET A 306 -18.10 23.82 17.35
N SER A 307 -18.23 25.08 17.80
CA SER A 307 -19.47 25.57 18.42
C SER A 307 -20.55 25.97 17.39
N ASN A 308 -20.15 26.35 16.17
CA ASN A 308 -21.08 26.75 15.10
C ASN A 308 -21.66 25.57 14.29
N THR A 309 -21.20 24.34 14.47
CA THR A 309 -21.74 23.15 13.79
C THR A 309 -22.80 22.39 14.60
N TYR A 310 -23.10 22.79 15.84
CA TYR A 310 -24.14 22.17 16.68
C TYR A 310 -25.33 23.10 16.99
N SER A 311 -25.50 24.19 16.24
CA SER A 311 -26.63 25.14 16.43
C SER A 311 -27.40 25.48 15.15
N THR A 312 -27.41 24.59 14.15
CA THR A 312 -28.38 24.63 13.05
C THR A 312 -28.79 23.22 12.63
N SER A 313 -29.98 22.82 13.08
CA SER A 313 -30.82 21.69 12.58
C SER A 313 -30.43 20.27 12.98
#